data_AF-A0A117PZL6-F1
#
_entry.id   AF-A0A117PZL6-F1
#
_cell.length_a   1.000
_cell.length_b   1.000
_cell.length_c   1.000
_cell.angle_alpha   90.00
_cell.angle_beta   90.00
_cell.angle_gamma   90.00
#
_symmetry.space_group_name_H-M   'P 1'
#
loop_
_entity.id
_entity.type
_entity.pdbx_description
1 polymer ?
#
loop_
_entity_poly.entity_id
_entity_poly.type
_entity_poly.pdbx_seq_one_letter_code
_entity_poly.pdbx_strand_id
1 'polypeptide(L)'
;MTQGQERLFVLEASGGGRLFSVNPDGSDKTFLVTGCRIPDGIAVDAAAGHVYWTNMGVPQENDGSIERVDLDGGNRTTIVPSGVTHTPKQLHLEAADRKLYWGDREGMRVMRCDLDGSNVETLVQTGEGADDRRDETRWCVGVAVDPAGGHLYWSQKGPSDAGRGRILRAGIDPPAGHDAAGRGDVEVLFEGLPEPIDLEVDLAEGMLYWTDRGDPPRGNTVNRSPMHPADGRRTPEILFTHLMEGIGIALDPEGGHMYVTDLGGSVYEAGLDGSHGKEILVVQGNLTGIARAVVAASH
;
A
#
# COMPACT_ATOMS: atom_id res chain seq x y z
N MET A 1 16.18 -3.99 28.74
CA MET A 1 15.30 -3.92 27.57
C MET A 1 15.73 -2.69 26.80
N THR A 2 16.49 -2.86 25.72
CA THR A 2 16.78 -1.76 24.80
C THR A 2 15.44 -1.31 24.23
N GLN A 3 15.03 -0.08 24.51
CA GLN A 3 13.86 0.50 23.85
C GLN A 3 14.16 0.55 22.36
N GLY A 4 13.32 -0.10 21.55
CA GLY A 4 13.36 0.09 20.10
C GLY A 4 13.01 1.54 19.77
N GLN A 5 13.56 2.05 18.68
CA GLN A 5 13.27 3.38 18.16
C GLN A 5 12.22 3.25 17.06
N GLU A 6 11.15 4.03 17.15
CA GLU A 6 10.16 4.13 16.07
C GLU A 6 10.72 4.92 14.89
N ARG A 7 10.54 4.40 13.68
CA ARG A 7 10.95 5.02 12.43
C ARG A 7 9.84 4.89 11.39
N LEU A 8 9.70 5.94 10.59
CA LEU A 8 8.94 5.94 9.36
C LEU A 8 9.90 5.70 8.19
N PHE A 9 9.54 4.84 7.27
CA PHE A 9 10.24 4.58 6.02
C PHE A 9 9.37 5.07 4.88
N VAL A 10 9.92 5.94 4.04
CA VAL A 10 9.15 6.70 3.05
C VAL A 10 9.85 6.63 1.70
N LEU A 11 9.03 6.43 0.66
CA LEU A 11 9.47 6.43 -0.72
C LEU A 11 9.28 7.81 -1.36
N GLU A 12 10.30 8.26 -2.09
CA GLU A 12 10.25 9.45 -2.95
C GLU A 12 10.33 8.97 -4.40
N ALA A 13 9.25 9.10 -5.18
CA ALA A 13 9.20 8.66 -6.56
C ALA A 13 9.99 9.60 -7.52
N SER A 14 10.05 10.89 -7.19
CA SER A 14 10.81 11.89 -7.93
C SER A 14 12.31 11.83 -7.63
N GLY A 15 13.10 12.70 -8.28
CA GLY A 15 14.49 12.93 -7.89
C GLY A 15 15.43 11.73 -8.08
N GLY A 16 15.05 10.79 -8.94
CA GLY A 16 15.78 9.55 -9.22
C GLY A 16 15.36 8.35 -8.37
N GLY A 17 14.27 8.46 -7.61
CA GLY A 17 13.72 7.38 -6.80
C GLY A 17 14.54 7.09 -5.55
N ARG A 18 13.96 7.27 -4.37
CA ARG A 18 14.68 7.12 -3.10
C ARG A 18 13.82 6.43 -2.05
N LEU A 19 14.51 5.79 -1.12
CA LEU A 19 13.97 5.34 0.16
C LEU A 19 14.73 6.06 1.26
N PHE A 20 14.01 6.73 2.16
CA PHE A 20 14.59 7.34 3.35
C PHE A 20 13.82 6.90 4.60
N SER A 21 14.49 6.94 5.74
CA SER A 21 13.84 6.83 7.04
C SER A 21 13.88 8.16 7.79
N VAL A 22 12.93 8.36 8.69
CA VAL A 22 12.78 9.57 9.50
C VAL A 22 12.10 9.22 10.83
N ASN A 23 12.29 10.04 11.86
CA ASN A 23 11.52 9.91 13.10
C ASN A 23 10.06 10.35 12.87
N PRO A 24 9.11 9.87 13.68
CA PRO A 24 7.71 10.33 13.62
C PRO A 24 7.50 11.84 13.79
N ASP A 25 8.46 12.56 14.38
CA ASP A 25 8.42 14.02 14.48
C ASP A 25 9.06 14.75 13.27
N GLY A 26 9.46 14.01 12.23
CA GLY A 26 10.12 14.53 11.03
C GLY A 26 11.63 14.74 11.17
N SER A 27 12.23 14.51 12.35
CA SER A 27 13.66 14.66 12.57
C SER A 27 14.47 13.43 12.12
N ASP A 28 15.81 13.57 12.10
CA ASP A 28 16.74 12.48 11.81
C ASP A 28 16.48 11.75 10.48
N LYS A 29 16.28 12.54 9.41
CA LYS A 29 16.09 12.01 8.06
C LYS A 29 17.39 11.38 7.54
N THR A 30 17.32 10.12 7.13
CA THR A 30 18.45 9.35 6.57
C THR A 30 18.06 8.68 5.27
N PHE A 31 18.81 8.90 4.19
CA PHE A 31 18.61 8.18 2.94
C PHE A 31 19.23 6.78 3.03
N LEU A 32 18.42 5.76 2.75
CA LEU A 32 18.84 4.35 2.75
C LEU A 32 19.16 3.87 1.33
N VAL A 33 18.35 4.27 0.35
CA VAL A 33 18.50 3.85 -1.05
C VAL A 33 18.28 5.03 -1.99
N THR A 34 19.06 5.04 -3.07
CA THR A 34 18.85 5.91 -4.24
C THR A 34 18.79 5.07 -5.52
N GLY A 35 18.25 5.63 -6.60
CA GLY A 35 18.13 4.92 -7.87
C GLY A 35 17.03 3.85 -7.84
N CYS A 36 15.91 4.14 -7.18
CA CYS A 36 14.71 3.30 -7.28
C CYS A 36 13.95 3.64 -8.58
N ARG A 37 13.36 2.67 -9.26
CA ARG A 37 12.67 2.89 -10.55
C ARG A 37 11.21 3.25 -10.32
N ILE A 38 10.97 4.52 -9.98
CA ILE A 38 9.67 5.09 -9.61
C ILE A 38 8.99 4.24 -8.50
N PRO A 39 9.54 4.26 -7.27
CA PRO A 39 9.05 3.42 -6.18
C PRO A 39 7.65 3.82 -5.73
N ASP A 40 6.82 2.85 -5.30
CA ASP A 40 5.43 3.10 -4.89
C ASP A 40 5.05 2.43 -3.56
N GLY A 41 4.94 1.11 -3.49
CA GLY A 41 4.61 0.39 -2.26
C GLY A 41 5.82 0.03 -1.40
N ILE A 42 5.66 -0.02 -0.08
CA ILE A 42 6.72 -0.34 0.89
C ILE A 42 6.18 -1.19 2.04
N ALA A 43 7.00 -2.11 2.54
CA ALA A 43 6.74 -2.84 3.78
C ALA A 43 8.05 -3.08 4.55
N VAL A 44 7.98 -3.18 5.89
CA VAL A 44 9.15 -3.35 6.75
C VAL A 44 8.99 -4.59 7.62
N ASP A 45 9.92 -5.54 7.48
CA ASP A 45 10.08 -6.67 8.40
C ASP A 45 11.19 -6.31 9.41
N ALA A 46 10.80 -5.64 10.50
CA ALA A 46 11.75 -5.21 11.52
C ALA A 46 12.43 -6.39 12.24
N ALA A 47 11.74 -7.53 12.36
CA ALA A 47 12.26 -8.71 13.02
C ALA A 47 13.33 -9.42 12.18
N ALA A 48 13.14 -9.48 10.85
CA ALA A 48 14.16 -9.97 9.92
C ALA A 48 15.21 -8.91 9.53
N GLY A 49 14.95 -7.64 9.85
CA GLY A 49 15.87 -6.55 9.56
C GLY A 49 15.82 -6.10 8.10
N HIS A 50 14.65 -6.11 7.47
CA HIS A 50 14.49 -5.87 6.04
C HIS A 50 13.44 -4.81 5.70
N VAL A 51 13.70 -4.03 4.65
CA VAL A 51 12.73 -3.13 4.01
C VAL A 51 12.52 -3.58 2.58
N TYR A 52 11.27 -3.82 2.20
CA TYR A 52 10.85 -4.22 0.86
C TYR A 52 10.13 -3.07 0.17
N TRP A 53 10.35 -2.89 -1.13
CA TRP A 53 9.60 -1.90 -1.90
C TRP A 53 9.35 -2.33 -3.34
N THR A 54 8.28 -1.80 -3.92
CA THR A 54 7.95 -1.99 -5.34
C THR A 54 8.56 -0.88 -6.18
N ASN A 55 9.03 -1.25 -7.37
CA ASN A 55 9.45 -0.33 -8.42
C ASN A 55 8.48 -0.47 -9.59
N MET A 56 7.79 0.61 -9.95
CA MET A 56 6.78 0.56 -11.01
C MET A 56 7.37 0.27 -12.40
N GLY A 57 8.64 0.56 -12.63
CA GLY A 57 9.22 0.46 -13.97
C GLY A 57 8.62 1.48 -14.92
N VAL A 58 8.44 1.10 -16.19
CA VAL A 58 7.76 1.91 -17.20
C VAL A 58 6.35 1.34 -17.38
N PRO A 59 5.26 2.08 -17.12
CA PRO A 59 3.91 1.53 -17.16
C PRO A 59 3.49 0.84 -18.47
N GLN A 60 4.14 1.14 -19.59
CA GLN A 60 3.90 0.50 -20.88
C GLN A 60 4.69 -0.80 -21.09
N GLU A 61 5.64 -1.12 -20.22
CA GLU A 61 6.50 -2.28 -20.27
C GLU A 61 6.28 -3.19 -19.06
N ASN A 62 6.37 -4.50 -19.26
CA ASN A 62 6.25 -5.49 -18.18
C ASN A 62 7.59 -5.62 -17.44
N ASP A 63 8.06 -4.53 -16.84
CA ASP A 63 9.42 -4.43 -16.30
C ASP A 63 9.52 -3.96 -14.85
N GLY A 64 8.38 -3.89 -14.15
CA GLY A 64 8.33 -3.65 -12.71
C GLY A 64 9.06 -4.71 -11.90
N SER A 65 9.48 -4.34 -10.69
CA SER A 65 10.24 -5.22 -9.80
C SER A 65 9.89 -4.99 -8.33
N ILE A 66 10.28 -5.94 -7.48
CA ILE A 66 10.26 -5.78 -6.01
C ILE A 66 11.67 -6.00 -5.52
N GLU A 67 12.15 -5.09 -4.68
CA GLU A 67 13.51 -5.12 -4.13
C GLU A 67 13.48 -4.99 -2.63
N ARG A 68 14.61 -5.34 -2.00
CA ARG A 68 14.78 -5.32 -0.54
C ARG A 68 16.17 -4.83 -0.17
N VAL A 69 16.27 -4.10 0.94
CA VAL A 69 17.52 -3.77 1.64
C VAL A 69 17.41 -4.20 3.10
N ASP A 70 18.55 -4.24 3.78
CA ASP A 70 18.57 -4.29 5.24
C ASP A 70 18.13 -2.94 5.83
N LEU A 71 17.77 -2.89 7.12
CA LEU A 71 17.31 -1.66 7.79
C LEU A 71 18.32 -0.50 7.71
N ASP A 72 19.60 -0.79 7.52
CA ASP A 72 20.69 0.19 7.36
C ASP A 72 20.91 0.63 5.89
N GLY A 73 20.13 0.10 4.94
CA GLY A 73 20.25 0.35 3.51
C GLY A 73 21.23 -0.57 2.77
N GLY A 74 21.90 -1.47 3.48
CA GLY A 74 22.81 -2.47 2.91
C GLY A 74 22.10 -3.61 2.17
N ASN A 75 22.89 -4.49 1.55
CA ASN A 75 22.44 -5.77 0.98
C ASN A 75 21.20 -5.68 0.06
N ARG A 76 21.20 -4.67 -0.83
CA ARG A 76 20.17 -4.49 -1.86
C ARG A 76 20.06 -5.73 -2.73
N THR A 77 18.87 -6.34 -2.72
CA THR A 77 18.56 -7.62 -3.37
C THR A 77 17.26 -7.50 -4.15
N THR A 78 17.22 -8.05 -5.36
CA THR A 78 15.98 -8.19 -6.12
C THR A 78 15.20 -9.40 -5.62
N ILE A 79 13.96 -9.17 -5.19
CA ILE A 79 13.03 -10.20 -4.70
C ILE A 79 12.16 -10.70 -5.87
N VAL A 80 11.52 -9.78 -6.59
CA VAL A 80 10.78 -10.10 -7.82
C VAL A 80 11.46 -9.39 -8.99
N PRO A 81 12.01 -10.13 -9.97
CA PRO A 81 12.68 -9.53 -11.12
C PRO A 81 11.70 -8.99 -12.17
N SER A 82 12.19 -8.10 -13.04
CA SER A 82 11.46 -7.61 -14.21
C SER A 82 10.95 -8.75 -15.09
N GLY A 83 9.74 -8.59 -15.63
CA GLY A 83 9.06 -9.61 -16.45
C GLY A 83 8.05 -10.46 -15.67
N VAL A 84 8.10 -10.47 -14.33
CA VAL A 84 7.14 -11.22 -13.50
C VAL A 84 5.89 -10.40 -13.19
N THR A 85 6.07 -9.16 -12.76
CA THR A 85 5.00 -8.19 -12.44
C THR A 85 5.13 -6.98 -13.36
N HIS A 86 4.00 -6.38 -13.74
CA HIS A 86 4.02 -5.32 -14.76
C HIS A 86 4.34 -3.96 -14.15
N THR A 87 3.45 -3.46 -13.30
CA THR A 87 3.57 -2.20 -12.58
C THR A 87 3.13 -2.42 -11.13
N PRO A 88 4.00 -3.04 -10.31
CA PRO A 88 3.67 -3.32 -8.92
C PRO A 88 3.46 -2.00 -8.15
N LYS A 89 2.48 -2.03 -7.25
CA LYS A 89 1.95 -0.89 -6.49
C LYS A 89 2.14 -1.12 -5.00
N GLN A 90 1.20 -0.69 -4.17
CA GLN A 90 1.17 -0.86 -2.73
C GLN A 90 1.47 -2.32 -2.34
N LEU A 91 2.23 -2.47 -1.26
CA LEU A 91 2.86 -3.71 -0.83
C LEU A 91 2.49 -3.98 0.62
N HIS A 92 1.99 -5.17 0.91
CA HIS A 92 1.65 -5.61 2.25
C HIS A 92 2.53 -6.80 2.65
N LEU A 93 3.04 -6.78 3.88
CA LEU A 93 3.81 -7.87 4.48
C LEU A 93 2.93 -8.62 5.47
N GLU A 94 2.67 -9.89 5.21
CA GLU A 94 2.14 -10.81 6.21
C GLU A 94 3.30 -11.53 6.89
N ALA A 95 3.68 -11.07 8.08
CA ALA A 95 4.86 -11.55 8.78
C ALA A 95 4.68 -12.99 9.32
N ALA A 96 3.47 -13.37 9.73
CA ALA A 96 3.22 -14.69 10.31
C ALA A 96 3.36 -15.80 9.26
N ASP A 97 2.77 -15.59 8.08
CA ASP A 97 2.84 -16.55 6.96
C ASP A 97 4.04 -16.33 6.04
N ARG A 98 4.85 -15.29 6.31
CA ARG A 98 6.06 -14.92 5.56
C ARG A 98 5.77 -14.70 4.07
N LYS A 99 4.74 -13.89 3.80
CA LYS A 99 4.30 -13.56 2.43
C LYS A 99 4.32 -12.06 2.17
N LEU A 100 4.66 -11.69 0.94
CA LEU A 100 4.45 -10.35 0.40
C LEU A 100 3.24 -10.37 -0.53
N TYR A 101 2.39 -9.36 -0.44
CA TYR A 101 1.22 -9.17 -1.32
C TYR A 101 1.32 -7.81 -2.00
N TRP A 102 0.97 -7.71 -3.28
CA TRP A 102 0.96 -6.43 -4.00
C TRP A 102 -0.14 -6.36 -5.05
N GLY A 103 -0.59 -5.13 -5.34
CA GLY A 103 -1.35 -4.84 -6.54
C GLY A 103 -0.43 -4.66 -7.75
N ASP A 104 -0.85 -5.14 -8.92
CA ASP A 104 -0.15 -4.94 -10.19
C ASP A 104 -1.08 -4.20 -11.16
N ARG A 105 -0.81 -2.91 -11.36
CA ARG A 105 -1.75 -1.95 -11.95
C ARG A 105 -2.06 -2.29 -13.40
N GLU A 106 -1.08 -2.20 -14.29
CA GLU A 106 -1.24 -2.53 -15.71
C GLU A 106 -1.24 -4.04 -16.01
N GLY A 107 -0.82 -4.86 -15.04
CA GLY A 107 -1.02 -6.31 -15.10
C GLY A 107 -2.44 -6.74 -14.73
N MET A 108 -3.22 -5.85 -14.09
CA MET A 108 -4.60 -6.09 -13.64
C MET A 108 -4.71 -7.27 -12.67
N ARG A 109 -3.79 -7.32 -11.69
CA ARG A 109 -3.66 -8.44 -10.77
C ARG A 109 -3.50 -8.02 -9.32
N VAL A 110 -3.87 -8.91 -8.42
CA VAL A 110 -3.34 -8.95 -7.05
C VAL A 110 -2.50 -10.21 -6.94
N MET A 111 -1.27 -10.07 -6.46
CA MET A 111 -0.25 -11.13 -6.47
C MET A 111 0.36 -11.30 -5.08
N ARG A 112 0.97 -12.48 -4.85
CA ARG A 112 1.79 -12.73 -3.66
C ARG A 112 3.04 -13.54 -3.98
N CYS A 113 4.00 -13.57 -3.05
CA CYS A 113 5.15 -14.47 -3.05
C CYS A 113 5.66 -14.72 -1.63
N ASP A 114 6.59 -15.67 -1.47
CA ASP A 114 7.40 -15.79 -0.25
C ASP A 114 8.35 -14.59 -0.10
N LEU A 115 8.84 -14.32 1.12
CA LEU A 115 9.74 -13.18 1.38
C LEU A 115 11.07 -13.21 0.60
N ASP A 116 11.43 -14.34 0.01
CA ASP A 116 12.61 -14.50 -0.85
C ASP A 116 12.29 -14.37 -2.35
N GLY A 117 11.02 -14.13 -2.70
CA GLY A 117 10.54 -13.98 -4.07
C GLY A 117 10.16 -15.28 -4.76
N SER A 118 10.32 -16.43 -4.09
CA SER A 118 9.83 -17.71 -4.61
C SER A 118 8.31 -17.82 -4.49
N ASN A 119 7.73 -18.81 -5.18
CA ASN A 119 6.29 -19.11 -5.15
C ASN A 119 5.41 -17.89 -5.47
N VAL A 120 5.74 -17.18 -6.55
CA VAL A 120 4.91 -16.09 -7.06
C VAL A 120 3.57 -16.63 -7.57
N GLU A 121 2.48 -16.10 -7.03
CA GLU A 121 1.11 -16.51 -7.33
C GLU A 121 0.25 -15.30 -7.70
N THR A 122 -0.69 -15.49 -8.62
CA THR A 122 -1.76 -14.51 -8.88
C THR A 122 -3.00 -14.94 -8.11
N LEU A 123 -3.53 -14.05 -7.27
CA LEU A 123 -4.69 -14.31 -6.40
C LEU A 123 -5.98 -13.76 -7.01
N VAL A 124 -5.87 -12.68 -7.78
CA VAL A 124 -6.97 -12.04 -8.51
C VAL A 124 -6.44 -11.60 -9.87
N GLN A 125 -7.19 -11.86 -10.94
CA GLN A 125 -6.93 -11.35 -12.29
C GLN A 125 -8.20 -10.67 -12.81
N THR A 126 -8.14 -9.36 -13.06
CA THR A 126 -9.32 -8.56 -13.38
C THR A 126 -9.43 -8.20 -14.86
N GLY A 127 -8.49 -8.63 -15.70
CA GLY A 127 -8.51 -8.46 -17.15
C GLY A 127 -7.24 -8.98 -17.83
N GLU A 128 -7.22 -9.06 -19.15
CA GLU A 128 -6.05 -9.52 -19.92
C GLU A 128 -5.88 -8.75 -21.24
N GLY A 129 -4.64 -8.57 -21.67
CA GLY A 129 -4.32 -7.97 -22.96
C GLY A 129 -4.41 -6.45 -22.99
N ALA A 130 -4.15 -5.88 -24.16
CA ALA A 130 -4.00 -4.43 -24.33
C ALA A 130 -5.31 -3.65 -24.19
N ASP A 131 -6.45 -4.27 -24.52
CA ASP A 131 -7.74 -3.60 -24.48
C ASP A 131 -8.23 -3.44 -23.05
N ASP A 132 -8.22 -4.51 -22.25
CA ASP A 132 -8.56 -4.45 -20.82
C ASP A 132 -7.60 -3.56 -20.05
N ARG A 133 -6.30 -3.54 -20.41
CA ARG A 133 -5.31 -2.67 -19.75
C ARG A 133 -5.64 -1.18 -19.87
N ARG A 134 -6.39 -0.76 -20.90
CA ARG A 134 -6.82 0.64 -21.04
C ARG A 134 -8.03 0.99 -20.16
N ASP A 135 -8.70 -0.02 -19.58
CA ASP A 135 -9.78 0.19 -18.63
C ASP A 135 -9.22 0.31 -17.21
N GLU A 136 -9.04 1.55 -16.74
CA GLU A 136 -8.50 1.84 -15.41
C GLU A 136 -9.36 1.27 -14.27
N THR A 137 -10.62 0.87 -14.53
CA THR A 137 -11.45 0.21 -13.51
C THR A 137 -11.04 -1.24 -13.25
N ARG A 138 -10.12 -1.78 -14.05
CA ARG A 138 -9.50 -3.10 -13.84
C ARG A 138 -8.20 -3.03 -13.06
N TRP A 139 -7.54 -1.88 -13.04
CA TRP A 139 -6.24 -1.71 -12.38
C TRP A 139 -6.31 -1.92 -10.88
N CYS A 140 -5.54 -2.89 -10.37
CA CYS A 140 -5.42 -3.19 -8.95
C CYS A 140 -4.25 -2.40 -8.35
N VAL A 141 -4.43 -1.81 -7.16
CA VAL A 141 -3.46 -0.87 -6.58
C VAL A 141 -3.11 -1.24 -5.14
N GLY A 142 -3.95 -0.85 -4.19
CA GLY A 142 -3.85 -1.15 -2.75
C GLY A 142 -4.14 -2.60 -2.45
N VAL A 143 -3.51 -3.14 -1.42
CA VAL A 143 -3.76 -4.50 -0.94
C VAL A 143 -3.59 -4.58 0.58
N ALA A 144 -4.46 -5.34 1.24
CA ALA A 144 -4.36 -5.68 2.66
C ALA A 144 -4.91 -7.09 2.88
N VAL A 145 -4.48 -7.78 3.94
CA VAL A 145 -4.97 -9.13 4.26
C VAL A 145 -5.44 -9.24 5.71
N ASP A 146 -6.43 -10.10 5.92
CA ASP A 146 -6.89 -10.59 7.22
C ASP A 146 -6.72 -12.12 7.21
N PRO A 147 -5.56 -12.65 7.64
CA PRO A 147 -5.32 -14.10 7.62
C PRO A 147 -6.27 -14.88 8.55
N ALA A 148 -6.61 -14.31 9.70
CA ALA A 148 -7.46 -14.96 10.68
C ALA A 148 -8.91 -15.10 10.19
N GLY A 149 -9.42 -14.08 9.50
CA GLY A 149 -10.71 -14.13 8.81
C GLY A 149 -10.66 -14.78 7.43
N GLY A 150 -9.45 -15.01 6.88
CA GLY A 150 -9.23 -15.62 5.57
C GLY A 150 -9.53 -14.71 4.38
N HIS A 151 -9.43 -13.38 4.56
CA HIS A 151 -9.82 -12.40 3.54
C HIS A 151 -8.63 -11.63 2.94
N LEU A 152 -8.73 -11.36 1.64
CA LEU A 152 -7.88 -10.44 0.89
C LEU A 152 -8.71 -9.23 0.48
N TYR A 153 -8.14 -8.03 0.62
CA TYR A 153 -8.74 -6.76 0.24
C TYR A 153 -7.88 -6.09 -0.82
N TRP A 154 -8.50 -5.45 -1.81
CA TRP A 154 -7.77 -4.64 -2.79
C TRP A 154 -8.58 -3.46 -3.31
N SER A 155 -7.88 -2.42 -3.74
CA SER A 155 -8.48 -1.27 -4.42
C SER A 155 -8.37 -1.42 -5.93
N GLN A 156 -9.40 -0.97 -6.63
CA GLN A 156 -9.37 -0.72 -8.07
C GLN A 156 -9.61 0.77 -8.31
N LYS A 157 -8.58 1.49 -8.73
CA LYS A 157 -8.58 2.96 -8.68
C LYS A 157 -9.61 3.62 -9.60
N GLY A 158 -9.84 3.06 -10.79
CA GLY A 158 -10.62 3.75 -11.83
C GLY A 158 -9.91 5.00 -12.39
N PRO A 159 -10.50 5.67 -13.40
CA PRO A 159 -9.96 6.92 -13.92
C PRO A 159 -10.05 8.03 -12.87
N SER A 160 -9.07 8.94 -12.87
CA SER A 160 -9.03 10.06 -11.93
C SER A 160 -10.30 10.90 -11.99
N ASP A 161 -10.81 11.27 -10.82
CA ASP A 161 -12.04 12.05 -10.61
C ASP A 161 -13.32 11.50 -11.28
N ALA A 162 -13.30 10.25 -11.74
CA ALA A 162 -14.43 9.69 -12.47
C ALA A 162 -15.50 9.08 -11.57
N GLY A 163 -15.23 8.93 -10.27
CA GLY A 163 -16.16 8.26 -9.35
C GLY A 163 -16.43 6.81 -9.76
N ARG A 164 -15.40 6.11 -10.23
CA ARG A 164 -15.47 4.71 -10.70
C ARG A 164 -14.55 3.78 -9.91
N GLY A 165 -13.92 4.30 -8.87
CA GLY A 165 -13.09 3.55 -7.95
C GLY A 165 -13.91 2.57 -7.12
N ARG A 166 -13.28 1.46 -6.75
CA ARG A 166 -13.87 0.38 -5.95
C ARG A 166 -12.88 -0.14 -4.93
N ILE A 167 -13.40 -0.68 -3.84
CA ILE A 167 -12.65 -1.54 -2.92
C ILE A 167 -13.41 -2.85 -2.84
N LEU A 168 -12.67 -3.95 -2.99
CA LEU A 168 -13.21 -5.30 -3.09
C LEU A 168 -12.56 -6.22 -2.08
N ARG A 169 -13.22 -7.34 -1.82
CA ARG A 169 -12.75 -8.41 -0.95
C ARG A 169 -13.03 -9.77 -1.58
N ALA A 170 -12.20 -10.76 -1.26
CA ALA A 170 -12.45 -12.17 -1.53
C ALA A 170 -11.76 -13.03 -0.46
N GLY A 171 -11.87 -14.36 -0.55
CA GLY A 171 -10.96 -15.23 0.21
C GLY A 171 -9.49 -14.97 -0.19
N ILE A 172 -8.52 -15.29 0.68
CA ILE A 172 -7.10 -15.13 0.30
C ILE A 172 -6.77 -15.98 -0.93
N ASP A 173 -7.07 -17.27 -0.86
CA ASP A 173 -6.91 -18.19 -1.99
C ASP A 173 -8.21 -18.29 -2.80
N PRO A 174 -8.13 -18.46 -4.14
CA PRO A 174 -9.29 -18.78 -4.96
C PRO A 174 -10.02 -20.04 -4.44
N PRO A 175 -11.37 -20.07 -4.47
CA PRO A 175 -12.13 -21.25 -4.08
C PRO A 175 -11.72 -22.48 -4.89
N ALA A 176 -11.80 -23.67 -4.29
CA ALA A 176 -11.46 -24.92 -4.97
C ALA A 176 -12.15 -25.05 -6.34
N GLY A 177 -11.35 -25.37 -7.37
CA GLY A 177 -11.83 -25.50 -8.75
C GLY A 177 -11.99 -24.17 -9.51
N HIS A 178 -11.66 -23.03 -8.91
CA HIS A 178 -11.61 -21.73 -9.57
C HIS A 178 -10.17 -21.22 -9.61
N ASP A 179 -9.86 -20.39 -10.61
CA ASP A 179 -8.60 -19.67 -10.72
C ASP A 179 -8.78 -18.18 -10.35
N ALA A 180 -7.68 -17.42 -10.43
CA ALA A 180 -7.68 -16.00 -10.09
C ALA A 180 -8.59 -15.13 -10.98
N ALA A 181 -8.88 -15.55 -12.20
CA ALA A 181 -9.71 -14.79 -13.15
C ALA A 181 -11.21 -15.13 -13.00
N GLY A 182 -11.50 -16.39 -12.65
CA GLY A 182 -12.85 -16.93 -12.57
C GLY A 182 -13.38 -17.08 -11.15
N ARG A 183 -12.71 -16.55 -10.12
CA ARG A 183 -13.17 -16.70 -8.74
C ARG A 183 -14.50 -15.96 -8.49
N GLY A 184 -15.52 -16.71 -8.05
CA GLY A 184 -16.89 -16.21 -7.85
C GLY A 184 -17.18 -15.65 -6.46
N ASP A 185 -16.18 -15.58 -5.59
CA ASP A 185 -16.28 -15.15 -4.20
C ASP A 185 -15.92 -13.66 -3.98
N VAL A 186 -15.78 -12.89 -5.07
CA VAL A 186 -15.48 -11.46 -5.00
C VAL A 186 -16.70 -10.68 -4.53
N GLU A 187 -16.53 -9.92 -3.46
CA GLU A 187 -17.48 -8.96 -2.91
C GLU A 187 -17.01 -7.52 -3.19
N VAL A 188 -17.90 -6.67 -3.69
CA VAL A 188 -17.65 -5.22 -3.77
C VAL A 188 -18.04 -4.59 -2.44
N LEU A 189 -17.07 -4.07 -1.70
CA LEU A 189 -17.32 -3.40 -0.42
C LEU A 189 -17.73 -1.95 -0.61
N PHE A 190 -17.07 -1.28 -1.55
CA PHE A 190 -17.30 0.12 -1.89
C PHE A 190 -17.23 0.31 -3.40
N GLU A 191 -18.11 1.15 -3.93
CA GLU A 191 -18.13 1.57 -5.32
C GLU A 191 -18.44 3.07 -5.41
N GLY A 192 -18.15 3.67 -6.56
CA GLY A 192 -18.32 5.11 -6.73
C GLY A 192 -17.33 5.93 -5.91
N LEU A 193 -16.17 5.35 -5.59
CA LEU A 193 -15.07 6.06 -4.95
C LEU A 193 -14.34 6.94 -5.98
N PRO A 194 -13.78 8.09 -5.57
CA PRO A 194 -13.02 8.96 -6.47
C PRO A 194 -11.87 8.21 -7.15
N GLU A 195 -10.88 7.78 -6.37
CA GLU A 195 -9.69 7.06 -6.83
C GLU A 195 -8.96 6.43 -5.63
N PRO A 196 -9.41 5.26 -5.13
CA PRO A 196 -8.83 4.63 -3.94
C PRO A 196 -7.45 4.05 -4.26
N ILE A 197 -6.47 4.36 -3.43
CA ILE A 197 -5.05 3.99 -3.64
C ILE A 197 -4.62 2.93 -2.64
N ASP A 198 -4.20 3.32 -1.45
CA ASP A 198 -3.60 2.42 -0.45
C ASP A 198 -4.61 1.96 0.58
N LEU A 199 -4.40 0.75 1.10
CA LEU A 199 -5.29 0.08 2.04
C LEU A 199 -4.51 -0.40 3.26
N GLU A 200 -5.05 -0.16 4.45
CA GLU A 200 -4.56 -0.73 5.70
C GLU A 200 -5.71 -1.28 6.53
N VAL A 201 -5.46 -2.33 7.30
CA VAL A 201 -6.45 -2.94 8.19
C VAL A 201 -5.97 -2.90 9.63
N ASP A 202 -6.83 -2.42 10.52
CA ASP A 202 -6.69 -2.65 11.95
C ASP A 202 -7.53 -3.88 12.30
N LEU A 203 -6.88 -5.05 12.37
CA LEU A 203 -7.54 -6.32 12.64
C LEU A 203 -8.05 -6.41 14.09
N ALA A 204 -7.45 -5.68 15.03
CA ALA A 204 -7.87 -5.70 16.43
C ALA A 204 -9.22 -4.99 16.62
N GLU A 205 -9.40 -3.86 15.94
CA GLU A 205 -10.63 -3.08 15.97
C GLU A 205 -11.60 -3.42 14.81
N GLY A 206 -11.16 -4.26 13.86
CA GLY A 206 -11.97 -4.68 12.71
C GLY A 206 -12.28 -3.52 11.76
N MET A 207 -11.29 -2.66 11.51
CA MET A 207 -11.43 -1.44 10.71
C MET A 207 -10.58 -1.49 9.44
N LEU A 208 -11.15 -1.02 8.33
CA LEU A 208 -10.45 -0.80 7.06
C LEU A 208 -10.22 0.69 6.86
N TYR A 209 -8.99 1.06 6.51
CA TYR A 209 -8.55 2.42 6.20
C TYR A 209 -8.07 2.49 4.75
N TRP A 210 -8.28 3.64 4.10
CA TRP A 210 -7.74 3.87 2.76
C TRP A 210 -7.52 5.34 2.42
N THR A 211 -6.61 5.57 1.49
CA THR A 211 -6.42 6.87 0.84
C THR A 211 -7.24 6.96 -0.45
N ASP A 212 -7.86 8.11 -0.69
CA ASP A 212 -8.54 8.44 -1.95
C ASP A 212 -7.89 9.70 -2.54
N ARG A 213 -7.58 9.68 -3.84
CA ARG A 213 -7.16 10.89 -4.58
C ARG A 213 -8.36 11.62 -5.17
N GLY A 214 -8.10 12.75 -5.83
CA GLY A 214 -9.09 13.49 -6.59
C GLY A 214 -9.75 14.64 -5.84
N ASP A 215 -10.83 15.17 -6.40
CA ASP A 215 -11.41 16.44 -5.94
C ASP A 215 -12.23 16.33 -4.63
N PRO A 216 -12.16 17.35 -3.75
CA PRO A 216 -13.06 17.48 -2.62
C PRO A 216 -14.55 17.50 -3.04
N PRO A 217 -15.49 17.04 -2.19
CA PRO A 217 -15.29 16.70 -0.79
C PRO A 217 -14.90 15.24 -0.53
N ARG A 218 -14.85 14.38 -1.54
CA ARG A 218 -14.61 12.94 -1.36
C ARG A 218 -13.20 12.49 -1.74
N GLY A 219 -12.53 13.19 -2.65
CA GLY A 219 -11.14 12.93 -3.02
C GLY A 219 -10.14 13.70 -2.16
N ASN A 220 -8.88 13.29 -2.23
CA ASN A 220 -7.77 13.81 -1.42
C ASN A 220 -8.05 13.67 0.08
N THR A 221 -8.45 12.45 0.46
CA THR A 221 -8.91 12.10 1.80
C THR A 221 -8.23 10.82 2.34
N VAL A 222 -8.25 10.69 3.66
CA VAL A 222 -8.18 9.38 4.33
C VAL A 222 -9.56 9.02 4.82
N ASN A 223 -9.95 7.78 4.59
CA ASN A 223 -11.26 7.26 4.94
C ASN A 223 -11.11 6.02 5.81
N ARG A 224 -12.15 5.70 6.59
CA ARG A 224 -12.28 4.40 7.25
C ARG A 224 -13.69 3.84 7.21
N SER A 225 -13.81 2.54 7.45
CA SER A 225 -15.09 1.87 7.69
C SER A 225 -14.91 0.55 8.43
N PRO A 226 -15.89 0.10 9.24
CA PRO A 226 -15.86 -1.26 9.80
C PRO A 226 -15.78 -2.33 8.70
N MET A 227 -14.92 -3.31 8.91
CA MET A 227 -14.77 -4.48 8.00
C MET A 227 -16.06 -5.32 7.99
N HIS A 228 -16.77 -5.37 9.13
CA HIS A 228 -18.01 -6.12 9.33
C HIS A 228 -19.06 -5.27 10.08
N PRO A 229 -19.77 -4.34 9.41
CA PRO A 229 -20.77 -3.50 10.06
C PRO A 229 -21.99 -4.32 10.50
N ALA A 230 -22.48 -4.08 11.72
CA ALA A 230 -23.58 -4.83 12.32
C ALA A 230 -24.93 -4.65 11.60
N ASP A 231 -25.15 -3.49 10.99
CA ASP A 231 -26.36 -3.17 10.21
C ASP A 231 -26.22 -3.51 8.72
N GLY A 232 -25.07 -4.07 8.32
CA GLY A 232 -24.73 -4.38 6.93
C GLY A 232 -24.48 -3.16 6.05
N ARG A 233 -24.61 -1.93 6.57
CA ARG A 233 -24.43 -0.71 5.80
C ARG A 233 -22.98 -0.25 5.87
N ARG A 234 -22.31 -0.23 4.72
CA ARG A 234 -20.97 0.31 4.58
C ARG A 234 -21.06 1.78 4.17
N THR A 235 -20.74 2.69 5.09
CA THR A 235 -20.63 4.13 4.79
C THR A 235 -19.24 4.59 5.23
N PRO A 236 -18.39 5.07 4.30
CA PRO A 236 -17.09 5.63 4.65
C PRO A 236 -17.22 6.84 5.56
N GLU A 237 -16.36 6.91 6.57
CA GLU A 237 -16.09 8.13 7.34
C GLU A 237 -14.80 8.76 6.80
N ILE A 238 -14.85 10.05 6.45
CA ILE A 238 -13.67 10.82 6.08
C ILE A 238 -12.99 11.32 7.35
N LEU A 239 -11.74 10.94 7.56
CA LEU A 239 -10.94 11.28 8.74
C LEU A 239 -10.01 12.47 8.50
N PHE A 240 -9.46 12.53 7.30
CA PHE A 240 -8.47 13.53 6.92
C PHE A 240 -8.77 14.02 5.50
N THR A 241 -8.53 15.29 5.24
CA THR A 241 -8.78 15.95 3.95
C THR A 241 -7.57 16.80 3.56
N HIS A 242 -7.60 17.42 2.38
CA HIS A 242 -6.57 18.36 1.90
C HIS A 242 -5.22 17.72 1.56
N LEU A 243 -5.21 16.42 1.28
CA LEU A 243 -4.03 15.79 0.66
C LEU A 243 -3.80 16.38 -0.74
N MET A 244 -2.55 16.31 -1.21
CA MET A 244 -2.17 16.65 -2.58
C MET A 244 -1.83 15.38 -3.35
N GLU A 245 -2.86 14.68 -3.82
CA GLU A 245 -2.79 13.34 -4.42
C GLU A 245 -2.26 12.32 -3.40
N GLY A 246 -3.06 12.04 -2.37
CA GLY A 246 -2.72 11.08 -1.31
C GLY A 246 -2.33 9.69 -1.84
N ILE A 247 -1.26 9.11 -1.27
CA ILE A 247 -0.74 7.80 -1.64
C ILE A 247 -0.77 6.85 -0.46
N GLY A 248 0.29 6.85 0.34
CA GLY A 248 0.56 5.82 1.33
C GLY A 248 -0.14 6.12 2.63
N ILE A 249 -0.52 5.07 3.34
CA ILE A 249 -0.97 5.14 4.72
C ILE A 249 -0.26 4.06 5.53
N ALA A 250 0.20 4.40 6.73
CA ALA A 250 0.73 3.45 7.69
C ALA A 250 0.03 3.65 9.03
N LEU A 251 -0.49 2.58 9.62
CA LEU A 251 -1.19 2.65 10.91
C LEU A 251 -0.22 2.40 12.08
N ASP A 252 -0.52 3.02 13.21
CA ASP A 252 -0.01 2.68 14.53
C ASP A 252 -1.19 2.45 15.49
N PRO A 253 -1.81 1.26 15.48
CA PRO A 253 -2.93 0.95 16.38
C PRO A 253 -2.57 1.08 17.86
N GLU A 254 -1.34 0.71 18.25
CA GLU A 254 -0.89 0.79 19.64
C GLU A 254 -0.69 2.23 20.10
N GLY A 255 -0.18 3.10 19.22
CA GLY A 255 -0.04 4.54 19.47
C GLY A 255 -1.32 5.34 19.27
N GLY A 256 -2.30 4.81 18.53
CA GLY A 256 -3.53 5.51 18.17
C GLY A 256 -3.39 6.50 17.02
N HIS A 257 -2.36 6.34 16.18
CA HIS A 257 -1.99 7.27 15.11
C HIS A 257 -1.99 6.62 13.73
N MET A 258 -2.04 7.44 12.69
CA MET A 258 -1.78 7.08 11.30
C MET A 258 -0.83 8.10 10.68
N TYR A 259 -0.02 7.64 9.74
CA TYR A 259 0.88 8.45 8.95
C TYR A 259 0.49 8.36 7.48
N VAL A 260 0.52 9.49 6.78
CA VAL A 260 -0.01 9.60 5.42
C VAL A 260 0.96 10.39 4.57
N THR A 261 1.13 9.97 3.32
CA THR A 261 1.98 10.66 2.33
C THR A 261 1.18 11.12 1.13
N ASP A 262 1.69 12.13 0.44
CA ASP A 262 1.10 12.59 -0.81
C ASP A 262 2.15 12.99 -1.86
N LEU A 263 1.71 13.14 -3.11
CA LEU A 263 2.61 13.57 -4.19
C LEU A 263 2.99 15.05 -4.08
N GLY A 264 2.35 15.84 -3.22
CA GLY A 264 2.75 17.21 -2.87
C GLY A 264 4.08 17.27 -2.11
N GLY A 265 4.46 16.15 -1.49
CA GLY A 265 5.74 15.99 -0.80
C GLY A 265 5.64 16.07 0.70
N SER A 266 4.44 15.88 1.25
CA SER A 266 4.21 15.98 2.68
C SER A 266 4.02 14.60 3.32
N VAL A 267 4.51 14.47 4.55
CA VAL A 267 4.13 13.41 5.48
C VAL A 267 3.26 14.04 6.56
N TYR A 268 2.10 13.45 6.79
CA TYR A 268 1.14 13.85 7.81
C TYR A 268 1.08 12.83 8.92
N GLU A 269 0.72 13.29 10.11
CA GLU A 269 0.34 12.48 11.26
C GLU A 269 -1.08 12.90 11.68
N ALA A 270 -1.94 11.94 11.96
CA ALA A 270 -3.27 12.18 12.54
C ALA A 270 -3.64 11.03 13.48
N GLY A 271 -4.61 11.24 14.37
CA GLY A 271 -5.22 10.15 15.13
C GLY A 271 -5.98 9.19 14.22
N LEU A 272 -6.15 7.93 14.65
CA LEU A 272 -6.96 6.93 13.93
C LEU A 272 -8.46 7.29 13.83
N ASP A 273 -8.88 8.32 14.55
CA ASP A 273 -10.20 8.97 14.51
C ASP A 273 -10.23 10.28 13.71
N GLY A 274 -9.12 10.66 13.05
CA GLY A 274 -8.97 11.89 12.29
C GLY A 274 -8.62 13.12 13.14
N SER A 275 -8.50 12.99 14.46
CA SER A 275 -8.12 14.11 15.33
C SER A 275 -6.64 14.50 15.14
N HIS A 276 -6.31 15.74 15.57
CA HIS A 276 -4.92 16.21 15.68
C HIS A 276 -4.04 16.12 14.41
N GLY A 277 -4.66 16.15 13.23
CA GLY A 277 -3.97 16.14 11.95
C GLY A 277 -2.94 17.28 11.82
N LYS A 278 -1.69 16.93 11.51
CA LYS A 278 -0.58 17.88 11.29
C LYS A 278 0.38 17.35 10.24
N GLU A 279 1.08 18.28 9.58
CA GLU A 279 2.21 17.97 8.72
C GLU A 279 3.47 17.84 9.57
N ILE A 280 4.20 16.73 9.43
CA ILE A 280 5.43 16.44 10.21
C ILE A 280 6.70 16.55 9.38
N LEU A 281 6.59 16.44 8.05
CA LEU A 281 7.72 16.57 7.14
C LEU A 281 7.24 17.09 5.78
N VAL A 282 7.95 18.07 5.22
CA VAL A 282 7.78 18.53 3.83
C VAL A 282 9.08 18.34 3.08
N VAL A 283 9.00 17.73 1.92
CA VAL A 283 10.13 17.56 1.01
C VAL A 283 9.74 18.05 -0.39
N GLN A 284 10.72 18.43 -1.20
CA GLN A 284 10.47 18.95 -2.56
C GLN A 284 10.16 17.86 -3.61
N GLY A 285 9.73 16.67 -3.18
CA GLY A 285 9.60 15.49 -4.05
C GLY A 285 8.28 14.77 -3.87
N ASN A 286 7.88 13.96 -4.85
CA ASN A 286 6.62 13.20 -4.81
C ASN A 286 6.76 12.01 -3.86
N LEU A 287 6.07 12.04 -2.72
CA LEU A 287 6.10 10.93 -1.77
C LEU A 287 5.04 9.89 -2.13
N THR A 288 5.43 8.62 -2.07
CA THR A 288 4.55 7.48 -2.33
C THR A 288 4.40 6.66 -1.06
N GLY A 289 4.68 5.36 -1.03
CA GLY A 289 4.45 4.51 0.12
C GLY A 289 5.18 4.96 1.38
N ILE A 290 4.53 4.70 2.51
CA ILE A 290 5.06 4.89 3.85
C ILE A 290 4.86 3.61 4.65
N ALA A 291 5.83 3.25 5.48
CA ALA A 291 5.70 2.17 6.44
C ALA A 291 6.27 2.60 7.79
N ARG A 292 5.67 2.11 8.87
CA ARG A 292 6.14 2.32 10.24
C ARG A 292 6.81 1.05 10.75
N ALA A 293 7.92 1.20 11.47
CA ALA A 293 8.49 0.09 12.22
C ALA A 293 9.20 0.56 13.50
N VAL A 294 9.20 -0.30 14.52
CA VAL A 294 10.07 -0.17 15.69
C VAL A 294 11.34 -0.96 15.43
N VAL A 295 12.45 -0.26 15.25
CA VAL A 295 13.76 -0.86 14.95
C VAL A 295 14.64 -0.90 16.20
N ALA A 296 15.53 -1.87 16.29
CA ALA A 296 16.53 -1.89 17.37
C ALA A 296 17.42 -0.64 17.26
N ALA A 297 17.70 0.02 18.39
CA ALA A 297 18.61 1.17 18.40
C ALA A 297 20.01 0.74 17.94
N SER A 298 20.56 1.45 16.95
CA SER A 298 21.94 1.29 16.49
C SER A 298 22.90 1.62 17.64
N HIS A 299 23.85 0.73 17.93
CA HIS A 299 24.94 0.99 18.88
C HIS A 299 26.07 1.82 18.27
#